data_AF-A0A8T4PWA6-F1
#
_entry.id   AF-A0A8T4PWA6-F1
#
_cell.length_a   1.000
_cell.length_b   1.000
_cell.length_c   1.000
_cell.angle_alpha   90.00
_cell.angle_beta   90.00
_cell.angle_gamma   90.00
#
_symmetry.space_group_name_H-M   'P 1'
#
loop_
_entity.id
_entity.type
_entity.pdbx_description
1 polymer ?
#
loop_
_entity_poly.entity_id
_entity_poly.type
_entity_poly.pdbx_seq_one_letter_code
_entity_poly.pdbx_strand_id
1 'polypeptide(L)' 'MLDLECRNCGFKFKKDKVPPRCPYCSHEGKVGFRKTAQDLLDETFGETSMMDEERKRRNA' A
#
# COMPACT_ATOMS: atom_id res chain seq x y z
N MET A 1 -2.40 10.48 -12.23
CA MET A 1 -2.76 11.09 -10.93
C MET A 1 -2.40 10.12 -9.82
N LEU A 2 -1.67 10.57 -8.81
CA LEU A 2 -1.24 9.75 -7.67
C LEU A 2 -2.26 9.88 -6.54
N ASP A 3 -2.64 8.76 -5.92
CA ASP A 3 -3.45 8.72 -4.72
C ASP A 3 -2.55 8.88 -3.48
N LEU A 4 -2.68 10.01 -2.81
CA LEU A 4 -1.85 10.39 -1.66
C LEU A 4 -2.68 10.44 -0.38
N GLU A 5 -2.04 10.07 0.72
CA GLU A 5 -2.63 10.10 2.06
C GLU A 5 -1.65 10.75 3.04
N CYS A 6 -2.16 11.64 3.88
CA CYS A 6 -1.38 12.17 5.00
C CYS A 6 -1.42 11.20 6.18
N ARG A 7 -0.27 10.67 6.58
CA ARG A 7 -0.11 9.80 7.76
C ARG A 7 -0.33 10.51 9.11
N ASN A 8 -0.43 11.84 9.10
CA ASN A 8 -0.66 12.63 10.31
C ASN A 8 -2.15 12.86 10.59
N CYS A 9 -2.92 13.27 9.59
CA CYS A 9 -4.36 13.58 9.73
C CYS A 9 -5.28 12.60 9.00
N GLY A 10 -4.76 11.66 8.21
CA GLY A 10 -5.56 10.72 7.42
C GLY A 10 -6.25 11.34 6.20
N PHE A 11 -5.94 12.60 5.84
CA PHE A 11 -6.57 13.27 4.71
C PHE A 11 -6.10 12.66 3.37
N LYS A 12 -7.07 12.32 2.51
CA LYS A 12 -6.87 11.63 1.23
C LYS A 12 -7.08 12.60 0.08
N PHE A 13 -6.12 12.68 -0.84
CA PHE A 13 -6.18 13.60 -1.97
C PHE A 13 -5.39 13.09 -3.17
N LYS A 14 -5.74 13.59 -4.36
CA LYS A 14 -5.10 13.22 -5.62
C LYS A 14 -4.27 14.37 -6.17
N LYS A 15 -3.00 14.13 -6.49
CA LYS A 15 -2.10 15.10 -7.13
C LYS A 15 -1.13 14.41 -8.09
N ASP A 16 -0.54 15.16 -9.01
CA ASP A 16 0.46 14.64 -9.94
C ASP A 16 1.86 14.50 -9.32
N LYS A 17 2.12 15.21 -8.21
CA LYS A 17 3.38 15.16 -7.46
C LYS A 17 3.11 15.12 -5.97
N VAL A 18 4.00 14.48 -5.21
CA VAL A 18 3.95 14.43 -3.74
C VAL A 18 4.28 15.84 -3.20
N PRO A 19 3.32 16.54 -2.56
CA PRO A 19 3.62 17.83 -1.96
C PRO A 19 4.50 17.64 -0.72
N PRO A 20 5.42 18.57 -0.42
CA PRO A 20 6.24 18.50 0.80
C PRO A 20 5.38 18.61 2.06
N ARG A 21 4.27 19.35 1.99
CA ARG A 21 3.34 19.62 3.11
C ARG A 21 1.94 19.13 2.82
N CYS A 22 1.27 18.61 3.85
CA CYS A 22 -0.15 18.27 3.77
C CYS A 22 -0.99 19.54 3.59
N PRO A 23 -1.88 19.61 2.57
CA PRO A 23 -2.74 20.78 2.36
C PRO A 23 -3.82 20.97 3.44
N TYR A 24 -4.04 19.97 4.30
CA TYR A 24 -5.09 20.01 5.33
C TYR A 24 -4.54 20.37 6.71
N CYS A 25 -3.46 19.71 7.14
CA CYS A 25 -2.87 19.92 8.47
C CYS A 25 -1.53 20.66 8.46
N SER A 26 -1.02 21.06 7.29
CA SER A 26 0.25 21.78 7.10
C SER A 26 1.51 21.08 7.62
N HIS A 27 1.43 19.82 8.07
CA HIS A 27 2.60 19.04 8.48
C HIS A 27 3.45 18.60 7.28
N GLU A 28 4.76 18.70 7.45
CA GLU A 28 5.76 18.35 6.44
C GLU A 28 6.22 16.89 6.56
N GLY A 29 6.53 16.25 5.43
CA GLY A 29 7.13 14.90 5.41
C GLY A 29 6.21 13.75 5.83
N LYS A 30 4.91 14.02 6.02
CA LYS A 30 3.90 13.02 6.43
C LYS A 30 2.98 12.58 5.29
N VAL A 31 3.20 13.04 4.07
CA VAL A 31 2.40 12.66 2.90
C VAL A 31 3.05 11.45 2.23
N GLY A 32 2.30 10.36 2.08
CA GLY A 32 2.75 9.14 1.42
C GLY A 32 1.75 8.64 0.38
N PHE A 33 2.17 7.65 -0.40
CA PHE A 33 1.28 6.93 -1.30
C PHE A 33 0.29 6.10 -0.51
N ARG A 34 -0.96 6.10 -0.97
CA ARG A 34 -1.99 5.25 -0.41
C ARG A 34 -1.75 3.81 -0.88
N LYS A 35 -1.50 2.89 0.07
CA LYS A 35 -1.59 1.46 -0.22
C LYS A 35 -3.04 1.13 -0.55
N THR A 36 -3.29 0.52 -1.70
CA THR A 36 -4.63 0.07 -2.08
C THR A 36 -4.94 -1.24 -1.36
N ALA A 37 -6.22 -1.59 -1.22
CA ALA A 37 -6.60 -2.90 -0.69
C ALA A 37 -6.02 -4.04 -1.55
N GLN A 38 -5.80 -3.80 -2.84
CA GLN A 38 -5.15 -4.73 -3.76
C GLN A 38 -3.68 -4.99 -3.37
N ASP A 39 -2.95 -3.94 -2.99
CA ASP A 39 -1.54 -4.00 -2.53
C ASP A 39 -1.41 -4.89 -1.29
N LEU A 40 -2.35 -4.75 -0.34
CA LEU A 40 -2.39 -5.57 0.88
C LEU A 40 -2.73 -7.04 0.60
N LEU A 41 -3.60 -7.30 -0.39
CA LEU A 41 -3.97 -8.66 -0.76
C LEU A 41 -2.82 -9.37 -1.46
N ASP A 42 -2.12 -8.71 -2.38
CA ASP A 42 -0.94 -9.25 -3.07
C ASP A 42 0.15 -9.70 -2.09
N GLU A 43 0.43 -8.88 -1.06
CA GLU A 43 1.37 -9.23 0.02
C GLU A 43 0.95 -10.53 0.78
N THR A 44 -0.36 -10.77 0.94
CA THR A 44 -0.88 -11.98 1.64
C THR A 44 -1.01 -13.23 0.75
N PHE A 45 -1.26 -13.09 -0.55
CA PHE A 45 -1.41 -14.23 -1.47
C PHE A 45 -0.06 -14.78 -1.96
N GLY A 46 1.01 -14.00 -1.88
CA GLY A 46 2.37 -14.47 -2.17
C GLY A 46 2.87 -15.57 -1.22
N GLU A 47 2.36 -15.61 0.02
CA GLU A 47 2.81 -16.58 1.04
C GLU A 47 2.01 -17.90 1.01
N THR A 48 0.76 -17.87 0.52
CA THR A 48 -0.08 -19.08 0.46
C THR A 48 0.27 -20.00 -0.70
N SER A 49 0.87 -19.48 -1.77
CA SER A 49 1.20 -20.26 -2.97
C SER A 49 2.37 -21.24 -2.79
N MET A 50 3.15 -21.12 -1.70
CA MET A 50 4.28 -22.03 -1.44
C MET A 50 3.89 -23.32 -0.72
N MET A 51 2.70 -23.38 -0.10
CA MET A 51 2.26 -24.57 0.65
C MET A 51 1.57 -25.63 -0.23
N ASP A 52 1.02 -25.24 -1.38
CA ASP A 52 0.34 -26.16 -2.30
C ASP A 52 1.33 -26.96 -3.18
N GLU A 53 2.46 -26.37 -3.58
CA GLU A 53 3.42 -27.07 -4.43
C GLU A 53 4.22 -28.15 -3.68
N GLU A 54 4.50 -27.96 -2.38
CA GLU A 54 5.21 -28.95 -1.57
C GLU A 54 4.35 -30.20 -1.25
N ARG A 55 3.02 -30.03 -1.16
CA ARG A 55 2.09 -31.16 -1.02
C ARG A 55 2.08 -32.07 -2.24
N LYS A 56 2.21 -31.51 -3.44
CA LYS A 56 2.22 -32.29 -4.68
C LYS A 56 3.50 -33.11 -4.86
N ARG A 57 4.65 -32.61 -4.38
CA ARG A 57 5.94 -33.33 -4.42
C ARG A 57 6.05 -34.47 -3.39
N ARG A 58 5.30 -34.41 -2.29
CA ARG A 58 5.26 -35.48 -1.27
C ARG A 58 4.32 -36.64 -1.63
N ASN A 59 3.50 -36.49 -2.67
CA ASN A 59 2.55 -37.53 -3.11
C ASN A 59 2.78 -37.94 -4.58
N ALA A 60 3.94 -37.59 -5.14
CA ALA A 60 4.45 -38.05 -6.43
C ALA A 60 5.52 -39.14 -6.22
#